data_AF-A0AA39Z5U9-F1
#
_entry.id   AF-A0AA39Z5U9-F1
#
_cell.length_a   1.000
_cell.length_b   1.000
_cell.length_c   1.000
_cell.angle_alpha   90.00
_cell.angle_beta   90.00
_cell.angle_gamma   90.00
#
_symmetry.space_group_name_H-M   'P 1'
#
loop_
_entity.id
_entity.type
_entity.pdbx_description
1 polymer ?
#
loop_
_entity_poly.entity_id
_entity_poly.type
_entity_poly.pdbx_seq_one_letter_code
_entity_poly.pdbx_strand_id
1 'polypeptide(L)'
;MADPDDNHHLHDVRAAIKRLPTAANIGDCQKREDEAKFELTKRVTKPGLTDKDYHDILTRFAQENLDQRSLWLHAKPSKTGSGKRPKAQRIMMSCAECMRHTVELGLLTIRYKTMRALVDHILQALPDPSGSGYIDPLVPGYIKCLRLVLQHPPHVEHLPVKESSATMKFCLEAFTALAPETQPPGATKRYATPAMTPDPSGEAPARREGASSQRNASSSHAAVDDLLGTYSPHAERATD
;
A
#
# COMPACT_ATOMS: atom_id res chain seq x y z
N MET A 1 11.80 15.90 -32.98
CA MET A 1 11.53 14.74 -33.84
C MET A 1 11.56 13.54 -32.91
N ALA A 2 10.42 12.96 -32.57
CA ALA A 2 10.38 11.84 -31.61
C ALA A 2 10.90 10.59 -32.31
N ASP A 3 11.80 9.86 -31.65
CA ASP A 3 12.47 8.67 -32.21
C ASP A 3 11.44 7.53 -32.35
N PRO A 4 11.32 6.87 -33.53
CA PRO A 4 10.36 5.77 -33.71
C PRO A 4 10.55 4.60 -32.73
N ASP A 5 11.72 4.48 -32.08
CA ASP A 5 12.02 3.48 -31.05
C ASP A 5 11.27 3.76 -29.71
N ASP A 6 11.02 5.04 -29.37
CA ASP A 6 10.32 5.43 -28.13
C ASP A 6 8.88 4.91 -28.08
N ASN A 7 8.20 4.86 -29.24
CA ASN A 7 6.81 4.43 -29.32
C ASN A 7 6.67 2.90 -29.22
N HIS A 8 7.70 2.15 -29.65
CA HIS A 8 7.76 0.69 -29.50
C HIS A 8 7.99 0.30 -28.05
N HIS A 9 8.89 1.01 -27.35
CA HIS A 9 9.16 0.79 -25.93
C HIS A 9 7.93 1.05 -25.05
N LEU A 10 7.18 2.12 -25.31
CA LEU A 10 5.94 2.43 -24.60
C LEU A 10 4.83 1.40 -24.88
N HIS A 11 4.72 0.92 -26.13
CA HIS A 11 3.81 -0.18 -26.47
C HIS A 11 4.17 -1.47 -25.71
N ASP A 12 5.47 -1.74 -25.52
CA ASP A 12 5.97 -2.89 -24.77
C ASP A 12 5.81 -2.74 -23.26
N VAL A 13 5.93 -1.53 -22.70
CA VAL A 13 5.61 -1.24 -21.30
C VAL A 13 4.11 -1.42 -21.08
N ARG A 14 3.26 -0.88 -21.95
CA ARG A 14 1.81 -1.09 -21.92
C ARG A 14 1.43 -2.56 -22.10
N ALA A 15 2.12 -3.30 -22.96
CA ALA A 15 1.94 -4.74 -23.14
C ALA A 15 2.44 -5.53 -21.92
N ALA A 16 3.55 -5.15 -21.30
CA ALA A 16 4.06 -5.75 -20.07
C ALA A 16 3.11 -5.50 -18.89
N ILE A 17 2.51 -4.31 -18.77
CA ILE A 17 1.47 -4.00 -17.77
C ILE A 17 0.15 -4.73 -18.10
N LYS A 18 -0.16 -4.98 -19.38
CA LYS A 18 -1.25 -5.91 -19.76
C LYS A 18 -0.91 -7.38 -19.46
N ARG A 19 0.38 -7.75 -19.45
CA ARG A 19 0.90 -9.08 -19.11
C ARG A 19 1.14 -9.28 -17.61
N LEU A 20 1.24 -8.19 -16.82
CA LEU A 20 1.10 -8.26 -15.37
C LEU A 20 -0.24 -8.95 -15.14
N PRO A 21 -0.21 -10.16 -14.58
CA PRO A 21 -1.26 -11.11 -14.82
C PRO A 21 -2.56 -10.56 -14.24
N THR A 22 -3.56 -10.34 -15.11
CA THR A 22 -4.96 -10.33 -14.72
C THR A 22 -5.17 -11.62 -13.97
N ALA A 23 -5.19 -11.54 -12.64
CA ALA A 23 -4.65 -12.62 -11.85
C ALA A 23 -5.42 -13.89 -12.08
N ALA A 24 -4.79 -14.91 -12.63
CA ALA A 24 -5.42 -16.21 -12.81
C ALA A 24 -4.92 -17.22 -11.77
N ASN A 25 -3.64 -17.23 -11.41
CA ASN A 25 -3.04 -18.32 -10.62
C ASN A 25 -2.45 -17.91 -9.26
N ILE A 26 -2.85 -18.66 -8.24
CA ILE A 26 -2.80 -18.35 -6.80
C ILE A 26 -1.42 -18.61 -6.15
N GLY A 27 -0.50 -19.33 -6.82
CA GLY A 27 0.75 -19.80 -6.21
C GLY A 27 1.89 -18.77 -6.11
N ASP A 28 1.99 -17.81 -7.03
CA ASP A 28 3.23 -17.06 -7.24
C ASP A 28 3.15 -15.57 -6.85
N CYS A 29 2.43 -15.19 -5.79
CA CYS A 29 2.24 -13.76 -5.48
C CYS A 29 3.57 -13.02 -5.22
N GLN A 30 4.45 -13.62 -4.40
CA GLN A 30 5.75 -13.02 -4.06
C GLN A 30 6.71 -13.02 -5.26
N LYS A 31 6.80 -14.15 -5.97
CA LYS A 31 7.61 -14.27 -7.20
C LYS A 31 7.15 -13.29 -8.28
N ARG A 32 5.84 -13.06 -8.39
CA ARG A 32 5.27 -12.08 -9.33
C ARG A 32 5.48 -10.64 -8.88
N GLU A 33 5.46 -10.38 -7.58
CA GLU A 33 5.89 -9.08 -7.05
C GLU A 33 7.37 -8.85 -7.34
N ASP A 34 8.23 -9.84 -7.16
CA ASP A 34 9.65 -9.73 -7.45
C ASP A 34 9.95 -9.64 -8.95
N GLU A 35 9.19 -10.33 -9.80
CA GLU A 35 9.26 -10.23 -11.26
C GLU A 35 8.71 -8.89 -11.76
N ALA A 36 7.60 -8.41 -11.20
CA ALA A 36 7.07 -7.08 -11.49
C ALA A 36 8.06 -6.01 -11.03
N LYS A 37 8.63 -6.14 -9.83
CA LYS A 37 9.71 -5.27 -9.33
C LYS A 37 10.93 -5.34 -10.23
N PHE A 38 11.35 -6.52 -10.65
CA PHE A 38 12.50 -6.71 -11.53
C PHE A 38 12.26 -6.05 -12.89
N GLU A 39 11.09 -6.25 -13.50
CA GLU A 39 10.76 -5.63 -14.78
C GLU A 39 10.50 -4.12 -14.65
N LEU A 40 9.86 -3.65 -13.58
CA LEU A 40 9.72 -2.22 -13.26
C LEU A 40 11.11 -1.61 -13.08
N THR A 41 11.96 -2.19 -12.24
CA THR A 41 13.33 -1.71 -12.02
C THR A 41 14.11 -1.70 -13.33
N LYS A 42 14.14 -2.81 -14.06
CA LYS A 42 14.87 -2.94 -15.34
C LYS A 42 14.41 -1.95 -16.40
N ARG A 43 13.11 -1.59 -16.43
CA ARG A 43 12.55 -0.71 -17.46
C ARG A 43 12.52 0.75 -17.05
N VAL A 44 12.34 1.04 -15.77
CA VAL A 44 12.34 2.41 -15.22
C VAL A 44 13.76 2.94 -15.01
N THR A 45 14.73 2.08 -14.72
CA THR A 45 16.15 2.47 -14.64
C THR A 45 16.81 2.69 -16.00
N LYS A 46 16.11 2.41 -17.11
CA LYS A 46 16.54 2.89 -18.43
C LYS A 46 16.28 4.39 -18.52
N PRO A 47 17.25 5.23 -18.93
CA PRO A 47 16.98 6.64 -19.17
C PRO A 47 15.90 6.75 -20.26
N GLY A 48 14.76 7.39 -19.94
CA GLY A 48 13.76 7.69 -20.97
C GLY A 48 12.29 7.71 -20.55
N LEU A 49 11.88 7.18 -19.38
CA LEU A 49 10.48 7.29 -18.98
C LEU A 49 10.11 8.75 -18.66
N THR A 50 9.04 9.22 -19.29
CA THR A 50 8.47 10.54 -19.08
C THR A 50 7.40 10.51 -18.00
N ASP A 51 7.06 11.68 -17.44
CA ASP A 51 5.93 11.86 -16.51
C ASP A 51 4.61 11.23 -17.02
N LYS A 52 4.37 11.29 -18.34
CA LYS A 52 3.20 10.66 -18.96
C LYS A 52 3.22 9.14 -18.81
N ASP A 53 4.38 8.52 -18.95
CA ASP A 53 4.51 7.07 -18.84
C ASP A 53 4.25 6.61 -17.41
N TYR A 54 4.78 7.35 -16.42
CA TYR A 54 4.45 7.12 -15.00
C TYR A 54 2.97 7.29 -14.72
N HIS A 55 2.34 8.34 -15.27
CA HIS A 55 0.89 8.54 -15.13
C HIS A 55 0.08 7.37 -15.70
N ASP A 56 0.43 6.89 -16.90
CA ASP A 56 -0.24 5.75 -17.54
C ASP A 56 -0.08 4.47 -16.70
N ILE A 57 1.12 4.22 -16.17
CA ILE A 57 1.40 3.06 -15.29
C ILE A 57 0.54 3.14 -14.01
N LEU A 58 0.59 4.27 -13.30
CA LEU A 58 -0.13 4.47 -12.04
C LEU A 58 -1.64 4.37 -12.26
N THR A 59 -2.17 5.00 -13.31
CA THR A 59 -3.60 4.96 -13.64
C THR A 59 -4.08 3.54 -13.93
N ARG A 60 -3.25 2.73 -14.60
CA ARG A 60 -3.60 1.34 -14.88
C ARG A 60 -3.66 0.48 -13.62
N PHE A 61 -2.70 0.64 -12.69
CA PHE A 61 -2.76 -0.04 -11.40
C PHE A 61 -3.90 0.46 -10.52
N ALA A 62 -4.21 1.75 -10.59
CA ALA A 62 -5.36 2.34 -9.90
C ALA A 62 -6.68 1.73 -10.38
N GLN A 63 -6.88 1.61 -11.70
CA GLN A 63 -8.09 1.00 -12.27
C GLN A 63 -8.22 -0.47 -11.88
N GLU A 64 -7.14 -1.26 -12.00
CA GLU A 64 -7.15 -2.67 -11.58
C GLU A 64 -7.48 -2.78 -10.09
N ASN A 65 -6.92 -1.91 -9.25
CA ASN A 65 -7.27 -1.86 -7.84
C ASN A 65 -8.75 -1.60 -7.60
N LEU A 66 -9.38 -0.68 -8.33
CA LEU A 66 -10.82 -0.40 -8.20
C LEU A 66 -11.67 -1.59 -8.62
N ASP A 67 -11.31 -2.27 -9.72
CA ASP A 67 -12.01 -3.46 -10.21
C ASP A 67 -11.93 -4.59 -9.17
N GLN A 68 -10.74 -4.84 -8.63
CA GLN A 68 -10.54 -5.87 -7.60
C GLN A 68 -11.15 -5.49 -6.27
N ARG A 69 -11.15 -4.20 -5.89
CA ARG A 69 -11.82 -3.69 -4.69
C ARG A 69 -13.32 -3.94 -4.77
N SER A 70 -13.96 -3.62 -5.89
CA SER A 70 -15.38 -3.92 -6.12
C SER A 70 -15.64 -5.43 -5.99
N LEU A 71 -14.82 -6.26 -6.64
CA LEU A 71 -14.92 -7.71 -6.52
C LEU A 71 -14.75 -8.20 -5.07
N TRP A 72 -13.80 -7.65 -4.32
CA TRP A 72 -13.52 -8.03 -2.94
C TRP A 72 -14.67 -7.68 -2.00
N LEU A 73 -15.26 -6.48 -2.16
CA LEU A 73 -16.40 -6.00 -1.37
C LEU A 73 -17.67 -6.83 -1.61
N HIS A 74 -17.94 -7.22 -2.87
CA HIS A 74 -19.17 -7.92 -3.24
C HIS A 74 -19.04 -9.46 -3.21
N ALA A 75 -17.82 -10.00 -3.17
CA ALA A 75 -17.62 -11.44 -3.12
C ALA A 75 -17.92 -12.03 -1.74
N LYS A 76 -18.63 -13.17 -1.73
CA LYS A 76 -18.90 -13.94 -0.51
C LYS A 76 -17.59 -14.40 0.14
N PRO A 77 -17.46 -14.32 1.47
CA PRO A 77 -16.30 -14.84 2.18
C PRO A 77 -16.16 -16.35 1.94
N SER A 78 -14.94 -16.79 1.65
CA SER A 78 -14.64 -18.20 1.43
C SER A 78 -14.13 -18.84 2.72
N LYS A 79 -14.66 -20.03 3.05
CA LYS A 79 -14.22 -20.83 4.20
C LYS A 79 -12.88 -21.55 3.96
N THR A 80 -12.48 -21.74 2.70
CA THR A 80 -11.33 -22.55 2.30
C THR A 80 -10.11 -21.71 1.92
N GLY A 81 -10.17 -20.38 2.01
CA GLY A 81 -9.09 -19.48 1.58
C GLY A 81 -8.87 -19.43 0.05
N SER A 82 -9.63 -20.22 -0.71
CA SER A 82 -9.69 -20.24 -2.16
C SER A 82 -11.02 -19.62 -2.64
N GLY A 83 -10.97 -18.76 -3.65
CA GLY A 83 -12.17 -18.08 -4.17
C GLY A 83 -11.90 -16.66 -4.65
N LYS A 84 -12.95 -15.99 -5.13
CA LYS A 84 -12.86 -14.65 -5.73
C LYS A 84 -12.34 -13.59 -4.75
N ARG A 85 -12.80 -13.61 -3.49
CA ARG A 85 -12.41 -12.60 -2.48
C ARG A 85 -10.94 -12.70 -2.04
N PRO A 86 -10.40 -13.87 -1.60
CA PRO A 86 -8.98 -13.97 -1.26
C PRO A 86 -8.07 -13.72 -2.47
N LYS A 87 -8.56 -13.99 -3.69
CA LYS A 87 -7.85 -13.71 -4.92
C LYS A 87 -7.79 -12.20 -5.17
N ALA A 88 -8.92 -11.51 -5.18
CA ALA A 88 -9.00 -10.05 -5.32
C ALA A 88 -8.10 -9.33 -4.31
N GLN A 89 -8.13 -9.76 -3.04
CA GLN A 89 -7.28 -9.22 -1.98
C GLN A 89 -5.78 -9.26 -2.34
N ARG A 90 -5.27 -10.38 -2.85
CA ARG A 90 -3.86 -10.51 -3.21
C ARG A 90 -3.48 -9.58 -4.36
N ILE A 91 -4.38 -9.43 -5.34
CA ILE A 91 -4.14 -8.54 -6.49
C ILE A 91 -4.10 -7.10 -6.03
N MET A 92 -5.02 -6.70 -5.17
CA MET A 92 -5.05 -5.36 -4.58
C MET A 92 -3.72 -5.04 -3.88
N MET A 93 -3.24 -5.96 -3.04
CA MET A 93 -1.94 -5.82 -2.37
C MET A 93 -0.79 -5.67 -3.38
N SER A 94 -0.71 -6.56 -4.39
CA SER A 94 0.35 -6.49 -5.40
C SER A 94 0.27 -5.23 -6.25
N CYS A 95 -0.92 -4.76 -6.64
CA CYS A 95 -1.10 -3.52 -7.37
C CYS A 95 -0.69 -2.31 -6.53
N ALA A 96 -1.07 -2.26 -5.25
CA ALA A 96 -0.66 -1.20 -4.33
C ALA A 96 0.88 -1.16 -4.15
N GLU A 97 1.52 -2.32 -4.06
CA GLU A 97 2.98 -2.41 -3.98
C GLU A 97 3.67 -2.00 -5.29
N CYS A 98 3.11 -2.39 -6.45
CA CYS A 98 3.63 -1.94 -7.75
C CYS A 98 3.48 -0.43 -7.95
N MET A 99 2.38 0.16 -7.48
CA MET A 99 2.21 1.63 -7.46
C MET A 99 3.31 2.27 -6.61
N ARG A 100 3.56 1.74 -5.40
CA ARG A 100 4.62 2.23 -4.52
C ARG A 100 5.99 2.20 -5.20
N HIS A 101 6.36 1.09 -5.83
CA HIS A 101 7.62 0.98 -6.59
C HIS A 101 7.69 1.96 -7.76
N THR A 102 6.59 2.10 -8.49
CA THR A 102 6.50 3.06 -9.61
C THR A 102 6.77 4.48 -9.14
N VAL A 103 6.20 4.86 -7.98
CA VAL A 103 6.43 6.17 -7.36
C VAL A 103 7.86 6.33 -6.89
N GLU A 104 8.42 5.32 -6.22
CA GLU A 104 9.80 5.33 -5.71
C GLU A 104 10.81 5.56 -6.84
N LEU A 105 10.67 4.81 -7.94
CA LEU A 105 11.54 4.93 -9.10
C LEU A 105 11.30 6.23 -9.89
N GLY A 106 10.06 6.71 -9.90
CA GLY A 106 9.64 7.90 -10.65
C GLY A 106 9.66 9.20 -9.88
N LEU A 107 10.12 9.22 -8.62
CA LEU A 107 9.88 10.33 -7.70
C LEU A 107 10.31 11.69 -8.26
N LEU A 108 11.49 11.74 -8.90
CA LEU A 108 12.06 12.95 -9.49
C LEU A 108 11.48 13.29 -10.88
N THR A 109 10.80 12.35 -11.53
CA THR A 109 10.25 12.52 -12.88
C THR A 109 8.75 12.82 -12.85
N ILE A 110 8.03 12.30 -11.85
CA ILE A 110 6.60 12.53 -11.64
C ILE A 110 6.37 14.01 -11.38
N ARG A 111 5.52 14.62 -12.21
CA ARG A 111 5.13 16.02 -12.06
C ARG A 111 3.87 16.16 -11.23
N TYR A 112 3.63 17.39 -10.80
CA TYR A 112 2.54 17.77 -9.90
C TYR A 112 1.17 17.19 -10.30
N LYS A 113 0.79 17.22 -11.58
CA LYS A 113 -0.51 16.67 -12.03
C LYS A 113 -0.65 15.16 -11.80
N THR A 114 0.41 14.42 -12.09
CA THR A 114 0.47 12.96 -11.89
C THR A 114 0.46 12.61 -10.41
N MET A 115 1.24 13.33 -9.60
CA MET A 115 1.25 13.20 -8.14
C MET A 115 -0.14 13.49 -7.55
N ARG A 116 -0.77 14.61 -7.95
CA ARG A 116 -2.10 14.99 -7.48
C ARG A 116 -3.15 13.93 -7.81
N ALA A 117 -3.13 13.40 -9.04
CA ALA A 117 -4.03 12.32 -9.45
C ALA A 117 -3.84 11.04 -8.60
N LEU A 118 -2.59 10.71 -8.25
CA LEU A 118 -2.28 9.59 -7.36
C LEU A 118 -2.83 9.83 -5.93
N VAL A 119 -2.60 11.02 -5.37
CA VAL A 119 -3.12 11.39 -4.04
C VAL A 119 -4.65 11.32 -4.04
N ASP A 120 -5.30 11.97 -5.01
CA ASP A 120 -6.77 11.94 -5.16
C ASP A 120 -7.30 10.50 -5.24
N HIS A 121 -6.63 9.63 -6.00
CA HIS A 121 -7.00 8.20 -6.08
C HIS A 121 -6.89 7.51 -4.71
N ILE A 122 -5.79 7.68 -3.98
CA ILE A 122 -5.60 7.01 -2.69
C ILE A 122 -6.66 7.48 -1.68
N LEU A 123 -6.90 8.78 -1.60
CA LEU A 123 -7.89 9.38 -0.69
C LEU A 123 -9.31 8.85 -0.98
N GLN A 124 -9.63 8.54 -2.23
CA GLN A 124 -10.94 8.01 -2.63
C GLN A 124 -11.04 6.49 -2.48
N ALA A 125 -9.95 5.76 -2.76
CA ALA A 125 -9.97 4.30 -2.84
C ALA A 125 -9.73 3.60 -1.51
N LEU A 126 -8.93 4.20 -0.62
CA LEU A 126 -8.52 3.56 0.64
C LEU A 126 -9.64 3.44 1.69
N PRO A 127 -10.50 4.45 1.90
CA PRO A 127 -11.60 4.34 2.87
C PRO A 127 -12.55 3.19 2.56
N ASP A 128 -13.06 2.53 3.60
CA ASP A 128 -14.13 1.56 3.48
C ASP A 128 -15.45 2.30 3.17
N PRO A 129 -16.22 1.92 2.13
CA PRO A 129 -17.49 2.57 1.80
C PRO A 129 -18.53 2.54 2.93
N SER A 130 -18.43 1.60 3.86
CA SER A 130 -19.33 1.50 5.02
C SER A 130 -19.00 2.51 6.13
N GLY A 131 -17.87 3.21 6.03
CA GLY A 131 -17.41 4.18 7.03
C GLY A 131 -16.74 3.53 8.26
N SER A 132 -16.52 2.22 8.27
CA SER A 132 -15.93 1.49 9.40
C SER A 132 -14.40 1.56 9.49
N GLY A 133 -13.74 2.36 8.65
CA GLY A 133 -12.28 2.47 8.60
C GLY A 133 -11.73 2.38 7.19
N TYR A 134 -10.71 1.54 6.99
CA TYR A 134 -9.94 1.46 5.75
C TYR A 134 -9.95 0.04 5.17
N ILE A 135 -9.71 -0.06 3.86
CA ILE A 135 -9.58 -1.34 3.16
C ILE A 135 -8.20 -1.94 3.52
N ASP A 136 -8.13 -2.76 4.56
CA ASP A 136 -6.88 -3.34 5.11
C ASP A 136 -5.85 -3.80 4.07
N PRO A 137 -6.22 -4.53 2.99
CA PRO A 137 -5.24 -5.00 2.00
C PRO A 137 -4.49 -3.89 1.26
N LEU A 138 -5.06 -2.68 1.15
CA LEU A 138 -4.47 -1.56 0.42
C LEU A 138 -3.58 -0.68 1.30
N VAL A 139 -3.83 -0.69 2.61
CA VAL A 139 -3.17 0.22 3.58
C VAL A 139 -1.65 0.23 3.43
N PRO A 140 -0.93 -0.92 3.43
CA PRO A 140 0.54 -0.88 3.45
C PRO A 140 1.15 -0.25 2.20
N GLY A 141 0.57 -0.50 1.02
CA GLY A 141 1.08 0.05 -0.23
C GLY A 141 0.69 1.52 -0.42
N TYR A 142 -0.55 1.88 -0.10
CA TYR A 142 -1.07 3.23 -0.33
C TYR A 142 -0.51 4.24 0.65
N ILE A 143 -0.38 3.89 1.93
CA ILE A 143 0.25 4.77 2.92
C ILE A 143 1.71 5.06 2.55
N LYS A 144 2.45 4.06 2.05
CA LYS A 144 3.81 4.27 1.56
C LYS A 144 3.87 5.13 0.30
N CYS A 145 2.90 5.01 -0.60
CA CYS A 145 2.79 5.93 -1.75
C CYS A 145 2.62 7.38 -1.28
N LEU A 146 1.71 7.62 -0.33
CA LEU A 146 1.50 8.95 0.28
C LEU A 146 2.79 9.45 0.93
N ARG A 147 3.47 8.61 1.72
CA ARG A 147 4.74 8.95 2.34
C ARG A 147 5.79 9.40 1.32
N LEU A 148 5.98 8.65 0.24
CA LEU A 148 6.98 8.97 -0.78
C LEU A 148 6.71 10.34 -1.44
N VAL A 149 5.46 10.61 -1.85
CA VAL A 149 5.15 11.87 -2.53
C VAL A 149 5.10 13.06 -1.59
N LEU A 150 4.64 12.87 -0.35
CA LEU A 150 4.57 13.95 0.65
C LEU A 150 5.94 14.30 1.24
N GLN A 151 6.90 13.38 1.21
CA GLN A 151 8.28 13.66 1.60
C GLN A 151 9.10 14.39 0.53
N HIS A 152 8.58 14.52 -0.70
CA HIS A 152 9.27 15.21 -1.79
C HIS A 152 8.87 16.70 -1.83
N PRO A 153 9.74 17.65 -1.45
CA PRO A 153 9.38 19.06 -1.32
C PRO A 153 8.71 19.68 -2.57
N PRO A 154 9.20 19.43 -3.80
CA PRO A 154 8.57 19.96 -5.00
C PRO A 154 7.10 19.52 -5.21
N HIS A 155 6.69 18.40 -4.63
CA HIS A 155 5.30 17.93 -4.72
C HIS A 155 4.37 18.65 -3.73
N VAL A 156 4.87 18.94 -2.52
CA VAL A 156 4.06 19.56 -1.46
C VAL A 156 4.03 21.09 -1.53
N GLU A 157 5.11 21.74 -2.00
CA GLU A 157 5.18 23.21 -2.15
C GLU A 157 4.15 23.77 -3.14
N HIS A 158 3.75 22.96 -4.12
CA HIS A 158 2.78 23.34 -5.14
C HIS A 158 1.36 22.84 -4.85
N LEU A 159 1.14 22.17 -3.72
CA LEU A 159 -0.17 21.63 -3.37
C LEU A 159 -1.10 22.75 -2.85
N PRO A 160 -2.27 22.98 -3.49
CA PRO A 160 -3.25 23.94 -3.01
C PRO A 160 -3.63 23.68 -1.56
N VAL A 161 -3.81 24.74 -0.78
CA VAL A 161 -4.13 24.66 0.66
C VAL A 161 -5.31 23.71 0.94
N LYS A 162 -6.35 23.73 0.09
CA LYS A 162 -7.51 22.84 0.21
C LYS A 162 -7.13 21.35 0.08
N GLU A 163 -6.27 21.02 -0.88
CA GLU A 163 -5.84 19.64 -1.15
C GLU A 163 -4.84 19.16 -0.08
N SER A 164 -3.93 20.04 0.33
CA SER A 164 -3.03 19.80 1.45
C SER A 164 -3.81 19.52 2.74
N SER A 165 -4.81 20.36 3.05
CA SER A 165 -5.68 20.16 4.23
C SER A 165 -6.45 18.85 4.18
N ALA A 166 -7.01 18.49 3.02
CA ALA A 166 -7.73 17.22 2.85
C ALA A 166 -6.81 16.02 3.03
N THR A 167 -5.60 16.09 2.49
CA THR A 167 -4.58 15.04 2.62
C THR A 167 -4.11 14.89 4.07
N MET A 168 -3.82 16.00 4.75
CA MET A 168 -3.44 15.99 6.17
C MET A 168 -4.56 15.46 7.06
N LYS A 169 -5.80 15.90 6.83
CA LYS A 169 -6.97 15.38 7.54
C LYS A 169 -7.10 13.88 7.37
N PHE A 170 -6.98 13.40 6.13
CA PHE A 170 -7.00 11.97 5.83
C PHE A 170 -5.88 11.21 6.57
N CYS A 171 -4.65 11.71 6.55
CA CYS A 171 -3.52 11.08 7.24
C CYS A 171 -3.73 11.02 8.76
N LEU A 172 -4.30 12.06 9.38
CA LEU A 172 -4.63 12.08 10.80
C LEU A 172 -5.74 11.10 11.15
N GLU A 173 -6.82 11.06 10.36
CA GLU A 173 -7.89 10.07 10.51
C GLU A 173 -7.33 8.64 10.38
N ALA A 174 -6.47 8.40 9.39
CA ALA A 174 -5.84 7.11 9.17
C ALA A 174 -4.93 6.72 10.34
N PHE A 175 -4.15 7.67 10.86
CA PHE A 175 -3.31 7.45 12.03
C PHE A 175 -4.16 7.03 13.24
N THR A 176 -5.25 7.74 13.52
CA THR A 176 -6.12 7.41 14.66
C THR A 176 -6.83 6.08 14.52
N ALA A 177 -7.26 5.72 13.32
CA ALA A 177 -7.98 4.46 13.08
C ALA A 177 -7.06 3.23 13.04
N LEU A 178 -5.80 3.41 12.61
CA LEU A 178 -4.82 2.33 12.48
C LEU A 178 -3.95 2.17 13.73
N ALA A 179 -3.92 3.18 14.62
CA ALA A 179 -3.24 3.08 15.89
C ALA A 179 -3.81 1.91 16.70
N PRO A 180 -2.96 1.05 17.29
CA PRO A 180 -3.45 0.02 18.19
C PRO A 180 -4.18 0.69 19.34
N GLU A 181 -5.38 0.20 19.68
CA GLU A 181 -6.11 0.66 20.84
C GLU A 181 -5.19 0.50 22.05
N THR A 182 -4.79 1.62 22.64
CA THR A 182 -3.95 1.61 23.84
C THR A 182 -4.81 1.04 24.95
N GLN A 183 -4.67 -0.26 25.17
CA GLN A 183 -5.29 -0.91 26.31
C GLN A 183 -4.86 -0.11 27.55
N PRO A 184 -5.80 0.42 28.36
CA PRO A 184 -5.43 1.13 29.58
C PRO A 184 -4.55 0.21 30.44
N PRO A 185 -3.56 0.74 31.18
CA PRO A 185 -2.64 -0.05 31.99
C PRO A 185 -3.42 -0.75 33.13
N GLY A 186 -3.95 -1.93 32.81
CA GLY A 186 -4.87 -2.67 33.65
C GLY A 186 -4.60 -4.16 33.52
N ALA A 187 -4.04 -4.72 34.59
CA ALA A 187 -3.67 -6.12 34.82
C ALA A 187 -2.26 -6.52 34.34
N THR A 188 -1.28 -6.12 35.15
CA THR A 188 -0.06 -6.89 35.41
C THR A 188 -0.40 -8.38 35.49
N LYS A 189 -0.12 -9.15 34.44
CA LYS A 189 0.13 -10.59 34.60
C LYS A 189 1.38 -10.67 35.44
N ARG A 190 1.17 -10.83 36.75
CA ARG A 190 2.20 -11.07 37.75
C ARG A 190 3.19 -12.10 37.18
N TYR A 191 4.44 -11.70 37.14
CA TYR A 191 5.57 -12.60 36.94
C TYR A 191 5.40 -13.79 37.89
N ALA A 192 5.06 -14.95 37.34
CA ALA A 192 5.15 -16.19 38.07
C ALA A 192 6.65 -16.50 38.21
N THR A 193 7.11 -16.52 39.47
CA THR A 193 8.44 -16.94 39.89
C THR A 193 8.82 -18.31 39.31
N PRO A 194 10.10 -18.56 38.98
CA PRO A 194 10.53 -19.86 38.49
C PRO A 194 10.63 -20.84 39.67
N ALA A 195 9.77 -21.85 39.69
CA ALA A 195 9.96 -23.03 40.53
C ALA A 195 10.47 -24.18 39.65
N MET A 196 11.52 -24.86 40.12
CA MET A 196 12.23 -25.95 39.43
C MET A 196 11.30 -27.12 39.06
N THR A 197 11.58 -27.72 37.90
CA THR A 197 11.06 -28.97 37.29
C THR A 197 11.29 -30.25 38.13
N PRO A 198 10.87 -31.48 37.72
CA PRO A 198 10.06 -31.94 36.54
C PRO A 198 8.97 -33.02 36.84
N ASP A 199 8.02 -33.25 35.92
CA ASP A 199 7.71 -34.61 35.39
C ASP A 199 6.75 -34.54 34.17
N PRO A 200 6.78 -35.50 33.22
CA PRO A 200 6.13 -35.43 31.91
C PRO A 200 4.84 -36.27 31.83
N SER A 201 4.10 -36.01 30.75
CA SER A 201 2.99 -36.79 30.17
C SER A 201 1.61 -36.17 30.38
N GLY A 202 1.00 -35.79 29.26
CA GLY A 202 -0.36 -35.27 29.18
C GLY A 202 -0.58 -34.55 27.86
N GLU A 203 -0.83 -35.32 26.80
CA GLU A 203 -1.29 -34.80 25.51
C GLU A 203 -2.61 -34.02 25.70
N ALA A 204 -2.61 -32.75 25.30
CA ALA A 204 -3.84 -31.99 25.03
C ALA A 204 -3.58 -30.98 23.89
N PRO A 205 -4.57 -30.73 23.03
CA PRO A 205 -4.35 -30.29 21.67
C PRO A 205 -4.04 -28.79 21.59
N ALA A 206 -3.08 -28.44 20.73
CA ALA A 206 -2.81 -27.06 20.36
C ALA A 206 -4.02 -26.48 19.59
N ARG A 207 -4.89 -25.74 20.29
CA ARG A 207 -5.90 -24.87 19.69
C ARG A 207 -5.19 -23.75 18.93
N ARG A 208 -5.11 -23.90 17.61
CA ARG A 208 -4.51 -22.93 16.69
C ARG A 208 -5.52 -21.82 16.40
N GLU A 209 -5.59 -20.82 17.27
CA GLU A 209 -6.28 -19.55 17.01
C GLU A 209 -5.28 -18.40 17.05
N GLY A 210 -5.28 -17.55 16.01
CA GLY A 210 -4.70 -16.20 16.12
C GLY A 210 -3.60 -15.75 15.14
N ALA A 211 -3.37 -16.38 13.97
CA ALA A 211 -2.36 -15.89 13.02
C ALA A 211 -2.79 -14.67 12.17
N SER A 212 -4.08 -14.33 12.14
CA SER A 212 -4.58 -13.13 11.40
C SER A 212 -4.45 -11.85 12.22
N SER A 213 -4.79 -11.90 13.51
CA SER A 213 -4.80 -10.71 14.38
C SER A 213 -3.41 -10.12 14.57
N GLN A 214 -2.38 -10.97 14.68
CA GLN A 214 -1.01 -10.54 14.92
C GLN A 214 -0.35 -9.90 13.68
N ARG A 215 -0.69 -10.39 12.47
CA ARG A 215 -0.20 -9.81 11.21
C ARG A 215 -0.83 -8.45 10.90
N ASN A 216 -2.12 -8.29 11.18
CA ASN A 216 -2.80 -7.01 10.99
C ASN A 216 -2.21 -5.95 11.92
N ALA A 217 -1.96 -6.28 13.20
CA ALA A 217 -1.34 -5.33 14.14
C ALA A 217 0.06 -4.86 13.70
N SER A 218 0.93 -5.76 13.22
CA SER A 218 2.25 -5.37 12.70
C SER A 218 2.17 -4.50 11.44
N SER A 219 1.18 -4.78 10.58
CA SER A 219 0.96 -4.02 9.35
C SER A 219 0.40 -2.61 9.64
N SER A 220 -0.50 -2.49 10.61
CA SER A 220 -1.05 -1.21 11.05
C SER A 220 0.01 -0.36 11.75
N HIS A 221 0.86 -0.95 12.60
CA HIS A 221 1.98 -0.23 13.22
C HIS A 221 2.94 0.36 12.17
N ALA A 222 3.32 -0.44 11.17
CA ALA A 222 4.16 0.06 10.08
C ALA A 222 3.49 1.20 9.30
N ALA A 223 2.18 1.11 9.05
CA ALA A 223 1.44 2.19 8.40
C ALA A 223 1.38 3.46 9.27
N VAL A 224 1.25 3.31 10.58
CA VAL A 224 1.31 4.42 11.55
C VAL A 224 2.68 5.08 11.53
N ASP A 225 3.77 4.30 11.53
CA ASP A 225 5.14 4.82 11.41
C ASP A 225 5.36 5.55 10.07
N ASP A 226 4.82 4.99 8.98
CA ASP A 226 4.88 5.62 7.66
C ASP A 226 4.11 6.94 7.60
N LEU A 227 2.94 7.02 8.25
CA LEU A 227 2.17 8.25 8.41
C LEU A 227 2.91 9.28 9.25
N LEU A 228 3.53 8.89 10.36
CA LEU A 228 4.38 9.78 11.18
C LEU A 228 5.55 10.33 10.35
N GLY A 229 6.14 9.48 9.51
CA GLY A 229 7.20 9.90 8.59
C GLY A 229 6.76 10.96 7.57
N THR A 230 5.46 11.12 7.29
CA THR A 230 4.97 12.20 6.42
C THR A 230 5.02 13.57 7.09
N TYR A 231 5.00 13.61 8.43
CA TYR A 231 5.13 14.83 9.21
C TYR A 231 6.61 15.15 9.42
N SER A 232 7.25 15.71 8.39
CA SER A 232 8.58 16.30 8.54
C SER A 232 8.43 17.75 9.04
N PRO A 233 9.08 18.16 10.15
CA PRO A 233 8.89 19.47 10.79
C PRO A 233 9.46 20.67 10.01
N HIS A 234 9.67 20.55 8.69
CA HIS A 234 10.32 21.58 7.88
C HIS A 234 9.42 22.76 7.46
N ALA A 235 8.17 22.84 7.94
CA ALA A 235 7.27 23.97 7.66
C ALA A 235 7.34 25.11 8.71
N GLU A 236 8.13 24.99 9.78
CA GLU A 236 8.12 25.94 10.91
C GLU A 236 9.26 26.98 10.89
N ARG A 237 9.93 27.19 9.75
CA ARG A 237 10.93 28.26 9.56
C ARG A 237 10.66 29.08 8.31
N ALA A 238 9.56 29.84 8.32
CA ALA A 238 9.37 30.92 7.36
C ALA A 238 8.45 32.02 7.93
N THR A 239 8.60 32.35 9.22
CA THR A 239 8.09 33.60 9.79
C THR A 239 9.00 34.01 10.96
N ASP A 240 10.11 34.66 10.62
CA ASP A 240 10.73 35.72 11.44
C ASP A 240 11.52 36.64 10.50
#